data_AF-A0A534JZ44-F1
#
_entry.id   AF-A0A534JZ44-F1
#
_cell.length_a   1.000
_cell.length_b   1.000
_cell.length_c   1.000
_cell.angle_alpha   90.00
_cell.angle_beta   90.00
_cell.angle_gamma   90.00
#
_symmetry.space_group_name_H-M   'P 1'
#
loop_
_entity.id
_entity.type
_entity.pdbx_description
1 polymer ?
#
loop_
_entity_poly.entity_id
_entity_poly.type
_entity_poly.pdbx_seq_one_letter_code
_entity_poly.pdbx_strand_id
1 'polypeptide(L)'
;MEVPPGRLEAATRGGKAALATLLSEAEKRKLNGLLTLTRIRDETPARGVVVFNNGNGTLASHTWRETFDGPRAMSAIFRDALSADASLELRTYDHRGSTIRIDQLESTHPEAHIEGIPNLTAILEDIESEEREERDRVTRAMAVPDLTEVHADLERIKNGSAALRERLEVDRARGSHAAGDRTTGADLAGAHAELVALTADVEARRARVERDARSLEDQRTFLESRAKEVQAGQRGLEEERKQLQELFASVQMEMEKVAAARREIESAAETVIAREKALVEREAKAGSWESRLQDGDVRIGAREEAAERLEASLAEKAGALRDSARSLDRMQRALTKRESEVARREEELAASSDVHGQAKRALGRAQTTLDKERKSTDRDAAKLKIAANALAKERLALQKERQELAARESKVAGADIVLADGRRKLKEHATRILRE
;
A
#
# COMPACT_ATOMS: atom_id res chain seq x y z
N MET A 1 6.43 37.40 12.56
CA MET A 1 5.90 36.83 11.29
C MET A 1 5.49 35.37 11.48
N GLU A 2 4.28 34.98 11.08
CA GLU A 2 3.85 33.55 11.04
C GLU A 2 4.04 32.99 9.63
N VAL A 3 4.95 32.02 9.49
CA VAL A 3 5.16 31.29 8.23
C VAL A 3 4.66 29.85 8.35
N PRO A 4 4.05 29.29 7.29
CA PRO A 4 3.59 27.91 7.32
C PRO A 4 4.76 26.92 7.51
N PRO A 5 4.54 25.77 8.17
CA PRO A 5 5.60 24.79 8.36
C PRO A 5 5.93 24.07 7.05
N GLY A 6 7.18 24.14 6.60
CA GLY A 6 7.72 23.34 5.49
C GLY A 6 8.09 21.90 5.88
N ARG A 7 8.50 21.09 4.91
CA ARG A 7 9.04 19.74 5.12
C ARG A 7 10.47 19.84 5.66
N LEU A 8 10.78 19.13 6.75
CA LEU A 8 12.11 19.12 7.34
C LEU A 8 13.14 18.47 6.40
N GLU A 9 14.22 19.20 6.11
CA GLU A 9 15.35 18.72 5.30
C GLU A 9 16.58 18.43 6.17
N ALA A 10 16.90 19.33 7.10
CA ALA A 10 18.04 19.18 7.99
C ALA A 10 17.74 19.81 9.35
N ALA A 11 18.21 19.18 10.42
CA ALA A 11 18.14 19.70 11.77
C ALA A 11 19.51 19.53 12.45
N THR A 12 19.99 20.56 13.12
CA THR A 12 21.27 20.54 13.83
C THR A 12 21.22 21.42 15.07
N ARG A 13 22.13 21.19 16.01
CA ARG A 13 22.34 22.09 17.14
C ARG A 13 23.08 23.33 16.70
N GLY A 14 22.84 24.43 17.40
CA GLY A 14 23.45 25.72 17.16
C GLY A 14 24.97 25.69 17.29
N GLY A 15 25.59 26.71 16.73
CA GLY A 15 27.03 26.86 16.64
C GLY A 15 27.45 27.40 15.27
N LYS A 16 28.56 28.15 15.25
CA LYS A 16 29.08 28.83 14.05
C LYS A 16 29.22 27.89 12.84
N ALA A 17 29.79 26.71 13.04
CA ALA A 17 29.98 25.72 11.97
C ALA A 17 28.65 25.15 11.45
N ALA A 18 27.71 24.90 12.36
CA ALA A 18 26.41 24.33 12.02
C ALA A 18 25.55 25.32 11.22
N LEU A 19 25.50 26.58 11.66
CA LEU A 19 24.83 27.66 10.94
C LEU A 19 25.44 27.88 9.55
N ALA A 20 26.77 27.98 9.46
CA ALA A 20 27.46 28.16 8.18
C ALA A 20 27.18 27.01 7.20
N THR A 21 27.12 25.78 7.70
CA THR A 21 26.81 24.58 6.90
C THR A 21 25.39 24.65 6.34
N LEU A 22 24.40 24.97 7.17
CA LEU A 22 23.00 25.08 6.74
C LEU A 22 22.77 26.22 5.74
N LEU A 23 23.39 27.38 5.96
CA LEU A 23 23.29 28.51 5.02
C LEU A 23 23.96 28.17 3.68
N SER A 24 25.13 27.54 3.70
CA SER A 24 25.81 27.08 2.47
C SER A 24 25.00 26.01 1.75
N GLU A 25 24.32 25.13 2.48
CA GLU A 25 23.45 24.10 1.91
C GLU A 25 22.19 24.70 1.27
N ALA A 26 21.57 25.68 1.91
CA ALA A 26 20.44 26.43 1.36
C ALA A 26 20.81 27.14 0.04
N GLU A 27 21.97 27.79 0.00
CA GLU A 27 22.49 28.47 -1.20
C GLU A 27 22.83 27.47 -2.32
N LYS A 28 23.61 26.42 -2.02
CA LYS A 28 24.01 25.40 -3.01
C LYS A 28 22.82 24.69 -3.66
N ARG A 29 21.78 24.41 -2.89
CA ARG A 29 20.58 23.73 -3.37
C ARG A 29 19.56 24.67 -3.99
N LYS A 30 19.82 25.99 -3.99
CA LYS A 30 18.84 27.02 -4.38
C LYS A 30 17.50 26.81 -3.69
N LEU A 31 17.55 26.57 -2.38
CA LEU A 31 16.41 26.14 -1.60
C LEU A 31 15.30 27.19 -1.57
N ASN A 32 14.07 26.76 -1.85
CA ASN A 32 12.86 27.51 -1.54
C ASN A 32 12.28 26.97 -0.23
N GLY A 33 12.36 27.76 0.84
CA GLY A 33 12.07 27.22 2.16
C GLY A 33 12.31 28.20 3.28
N LEU A 34 12.52 27.67 4.49
CA LEU A 34 12.76 28.47 5.67
C LEU A 34 13.78 27.80 6.59
N LEU A 35 14.57 28.62 7.28
CA LEU A 35 15.38 28.23 8.43
C LEU A 35 14.69 28.74 9.69
N THR A 36 14.29 27.80 10.55
CA THR A 36 13.77 28.09 11.87
C THR A 36 14.85 27.91 12.91
N LEU A 37 15.00 28.91 13.76
CA LEU A 37 15.81 28.87 14.96
C LEU A 37 14.89 28.86 16.18
N THR A 38 15.19 27.98 17.13
CA THR A 38 14.54 28.00 18.45
C THR A 38 15.59 27.89 19.54
N ARG A 39 15.49 28.76 20.55
CA ARG A 39 16.37 28.77 21.72
C ARG A 39 15.55 29.13 22.95
N ILE A 40 15.85 28.56 24.11
CA ILE A 40 15.26 28.98 25.38
C ILE A 40 16.20 29.99 26.04
N ARG A 41 15.73 31.22 26.28
CA ARG A 41 16.47 32.28 26.97
C ARG A 41 15.64 32.80 28.13
N ASP A 42 16.18 32.76 29.35
CA ASP A 42 15.49 33.22 30.56
C ASP A 42 14.06 32.65 30.67
N GLU A 43 13.92 31.33 30.49
CA GLU A 43 12.66 30.57 30.51
C GLU A 43 11.63 30.92 29.40
N THR A 44 11.97 31.82 28.48
CA THR A 44 11.11 32.21 27.34
C THR A 44 11.72 31.73 26.01
N PRO A 45 10.93 31.12 25.12
CA PRO A 45 11.43 30.65 23.83
C PRO A 45 11.65 31.85 22.89
N ALA A 46 12.90 32.05 22.48
CA ALA A 46 13.28 32.91 21.37
C ALA A 46 13.17 32.11 20.06
N ARG A 47 12.47 32.67 19.07
CA ARG A 47 12.24 32.05 17.76
C ARG A 47 12.73 32.97 16.65
N GLY A 48 13.63 32.45 15.82
CA GLY A 48 14.09 33.08 14.60
C GLY A 48 13.53 32.38 13.37
N VAL A 49 13.21 33.14 12.33
CA VAL A 49 12.76 32.63 11.04
C VAL A 49 13.48 33.40 9.94
N VAL A 50 14.10 32.67 9.01
CA VAL A 50 14.63 33.21 7.75
C VAL A 50 13.99 32.46 6.60
N VAL A 51 13.40 33.16 5.63
CA VAL A 51 12.82 32.55 4.42
C VAL A 51 13.82 32.68 3.28
N PHE A 52 13.98 31.62 2.49
CA PHE A 52 14.86 31.59 1.33
C PHE A 52 14.05 31.46 0.05
N ASN A 53 14.43 32.25 -0.95
CA ASN A 53 13.98 32.17 -2.34
C ASN A 53 15.20 31.86 -3.22
N ASN A 54 15.20 30.72 -3.88
CA ASN A 54 16.32 30.20 -4.68
C ASN A 54 17.67 30.22 -3.94
N GLY A 55 17.66 29.95 -2.63
CA GLY A 55 18.87 29.92 -1.79
C GLY A 55 19.32 31.29 -1.25
N ASN A 56 18.70 32.39 -1.68
CA ASN A 56 18.93 33.71 -1.11
C ASN A 56 17.92 33.99 0.00
N GLY A 57 18.37 34.48 1.15
CA GLY A 57 17.47 34.92 2.22
C GLY A 57 16.69 36.16 1.80
N THR A 58 15.36 36.13 1.88
CA THR A 58 14.49 37.24 1.44
C THR A 58 13.60 37.80 2.53
N LEU A 59 13.30 37.02 3.58
CA LEU A 59 12.58 37.50 4.77
C LEU A 59 13.26 37.05 6.05
N ALA A 60 13.23 37.89 7.09
CA ALA A 60 13.72 37.54 8.42
C ALA A 60 12.81 38.11 9.53
N SER A 61 12.57 37.30 10.56
CA SER A 61 11.81 37.69 11.76
C SER A 61 12.33 36.97 12.99
N HIS A 62 12.45 37.69 14.10
CA HIS A 62 12.90 37.17 15.39
C HIS A 62 11.91 37.60 16.46
N THR A 63 11.40 36.65 17.23
CA THR A 63 10.46 36.89 18.32
C THR A 63 11.03 36.35 19.61
N TRP A 64 11.19 37.24 20.59
CA TRP A 64 11.47 36.86 21.97
C TRP A 64 10.57 37.68 22.91
N ARG A 65 11.09 38.74 23.55
CA ARG A 65 10.27 39.71 24.30
C ARG A 65 9.63 40.77 23.40
N GLU A 66 10.34 41.11 22.33
CA GLU A 66 9.88 41.98 21.26
C GLU A 66 10.07 41.23 19.93
N THR A 67 9.30 41.64 18.92
CA THR A 67 9.43 41.11 17.56
C THR A 67 10.28 42.07 16.74
N PHE A 68 11.37 41.57 16.19
CA PHE A 68 12.21 42.27 15.24
C PHE A 68 12.01 41.66 13.86
N ASP A 69 11.76 42.48 12.85
CA ASP A 69 11.62 42.05 11.46
C ASP A 69 12.72 42.68 10.60
N GLY A 70 13.05 42.03 9.48
CA GLY A 70 14.00 42.52 8.49
C GLY A 70 15.47 42.41 8.95
N PRO A 71 16.35 43.35 8.54
CA PRO A 71 17.79 43.24 8.81
C PRO A 71 18.15 43.18 10.30
N ARG A 72 17.37 43.84 11.16
CA ARG A 72 17.56 43.81 12.62
C ARG A 72 17.29 42.43 13.21
N ALA A 73 16.36 41.68 12.62
CA ALA A 73 16.06 40.31 13.00
C ALA A 73 17.27 39.40 12.74
N MET A 74 17.99 39.61 11.63
CA MET A 74 19.12 38.76 11.23
C MET A 74 20.25 38.73 12.28
N SER A 75 20.61 39.90 12.84
CA SER A 75 21.63 39.97 13.89
C SER A 75 21.19 39.22 15.16
N ALA A 76 19.92 39.33 15.54
CA ALA A 76 19.37 38.61 16.69
C ALA A 76 19.32 37.08 16.45
N ILE A 77 18.90 36.67 15.25
CA ILE A 77 18.88 35.26 14.82
C ILE A 77 20.29 34.68 14.85
N PHE A 78 21.29 35.39 14.29
CA PHE A 78 22.67 34.90 14.28
C PHE A 78 23.27 34.82 15.67
N ARG A 79 23.03 35.83 16.52
CA ARG A 79 23.47 35.80 17.93
C ARG A 79 22.92 34.58 18.67
N ASP A 80 21.64 34.27 18.48
CA ASP A 80 21.05 33.08 19.09
C ASP A 80 21.54 31.78 18.45
N ALA A 81 21.77 31.77 17.13
CA ALA A 81 22.20 30.59 16.38
C ALA A 81 23.60 30.12 16.76
N LEU A 82 24.42 31.00 17.32
CA LEU A 82 25.78 30.67 17.79
C LEU A 82 25.78 29.90 19.10
N SER A 83 24.69 29.95 19.86
CA SER A 83 24.60 29.24 21.13
C SER A 83 24.44 27.75 20.89
N ALA A 84 25.18 26.93 21.64
CA ALA A 84 25.11 25.47 21.53
C ALA A 84 23.71 24.91 21.87
N ASP A 85 22.93 25.67 22.63
CA ASP A 85 21.57 25.32 23.08
C ASP A 85 20.48 25.73 22.07
N ALA A 86 20.84 26.35 20.95
CA ALA A 86 19.89 26.64 19.89
C ALA A 86 19.63 25.38 19.04
N SER A 87 18.39 25.23 18.55
CA SER A 87 18.01 24.24 17.55
C SER A 87 17.76 24.93 16.22
N LEU A 88 18.48 24.50 15.19
CA LEU A 88 18.40 25.02 13.83
C LEU A 88 17.73 23.97 12.94
N GLU A 89 16.65 24.34 12.27
CA GLU A 89 15.90 23.48 11.37
C GLU A 89 15.76 24.13 10.00
N LEU A 90 16.28 23.49 8.97
CA LEU A 90 16.09 23.87 7.58
C LEU A 90 14.92 23.07 7.00
N ARG A 91 13.93 23.78 6.47
CA ARG A 91 12.71 23.18 5.91
C ARG A 91 12.47 23.66 4.48
N THR A 92 12.03 22.77 3.61
CA THR A 92 11.75 23.07 2.20
C THR A 92 10.24 23.15 1.90
N TYR A 93 9.89 24.03 0.97
CA TYR A 93 8.59 24.06 0.33
C TYR A 93 8.57 23.34 -1.03
N ASP A 94 9.71 22.83 -1.52
CA ASP A 94 9.83 22.15 -2.81
C ASP A 94 9.47 20.64 -2.69
N HIS A 95 8.23 20.34 -2.32
CA HIS A 95 7.75 18.95 -2.26
C HIS A 95 6.36 18.79 -2.88
N ARG A 96 6.07 17.56 -3.33
CA ARG A 96 4.82 17.15 -4.01
C ARG A 96 3.63 17.25 -3.04
N GLY A 97 3.10 18.46 -2.86
CA GLY A 97 2.05 18.77 -1.90
C GLY A 97 2.09 20.21 -1.35
N SER A 98 3.19 20.93 -1.53
CA SER A 98 3.29 22.33 -1.11
C SER A 98 2.58 23.26 -2.10
N THR A 99 1.76 24.16 -1.57
CA THR A 99 1.10 25.23 -2.33
C THR A 99 1.68 26.61 -2.01
N ILE A 100 2.75 26.66 -1.22
CA ILE A 100 3.30 27.90 -0.67
C ILE A 100 4.20 28.55 -1.73
N ARG A 101 3.90 29.80 -2.06
CA ARG A 101 4.71 30.63 -2.96
C ARG A 101 5.45 31.69 -2.14
N ILE A 102 6.77 31.71 -2.23
CA ILE A 102 7.59 32.66 -1.46
C ILE A 102 7.34 34.10 -1.91
N ASP A 103 7.11 34.33 -3.20
CA ASP A 103 6.73 35.65 -3.73
C ASP A 103 5.46 36.21 -3.05
N GLN A 104 4.54 35.33 -2.66
CA GLN A 104 3.32 35.72 -1.93
C GLN A 104 3.60 36.01 -0.45
N LEU A 105 4.58 35.32 0.16
CA LEU A 105 5.06 35.61 1.51
C LEU A 105 5.80 36.95 1.55
N GLU A 106 6.60 37.26 0.54
CA GLU A 106 7.29 38.54 0.41
C GLU A 106 6.31 39.70 0.27
N SER A 107 5.22 39.51 -0.49
CA SER A 107 4.17 40.52 -0.62
C SER A 107 3.32 40.70 0.63
N THR A 108 3.23 39.70 1.51
CA THR A 108 2.41 39.77 2.73
C THR A 108 3.17 40.32 3.93
N HIS A 109 4.50 40.26 3.91
CA HIS A 109 5.38 40.75 4.98
C HIS A 109 6.49 41.68 4.46
N PRO A 110 6.14 42.86 3.91
CA PRO A 110 7.14 43.81 3.40
C PRO A 110 8.11 44.31 4.48
N GLU A 111 7.67 44.40 5.73
CA GLU A 111 8.47 44.80 6.89
C GLU A 111 9.59 43.81 7.25
N ALA A 112 9.46 42.54 6.82
CA ALA A 112 10.41 41.48 7.10
C ALA A 112 11.47 41.31 6.00
N HIS A 113 11.41 42.12 4.94
CA HIS A 113 12.26 41.98 3.75
C HIS A 113 13.75 42.20 4.04
N ILE A 114 14.58 41.35 3.42
CA ILE A 114 16.05 41.44 3.44
C ILE A 114 16.61 41.27 2.03
N GLU A 115 17.63 42.08 1.69
CA GLU A 115 18.34 42.00 0.40
C GLU A 115 19.47 40.96 0.48
N GLY A 116 19.12 39.72 0.81
CA GLY A 116 20.09 38.63 0.97
C GLY A 116 20.60 38.45 2.40
N ILE A 117 21.31 37.33 2.60
CA ILE A 117 21.91 37.00 3.89
C ILE A 117 23.12 37.91 4.09
N PRO A 118 23.14 38.77 5.13
CA PRO A 118 24.30 39.60 5.41
C PRO A 118 25.51 38.73 5.78
N ASN A 119 26.71 39.25 5.50
CA ASN A 119 27.94 38.48 5.63
C ASN A 119 28.14 38.00 7.07
N LEU A 120 28.08 36.67 7.24
CA LEU A 120 28.15 36.01 8.54
C LEU A 120 29.46 36.36 9.27
N THR A 121 30.59 36.53 8.58
CA THR A 121 31.87 36.85 9.26
C THR A 121 31.87 38.26 9.85
N ALA A 122 31.29 39.24 9.16
CA ALA A 122 31.25 40.62 9.64
C ALA A 122 30.34 40.78 10.87
N ILE A 123 29.16 40.14 10.86
CA ILE A 123 28.23 40.19 12.00
C ILE A 123 28.82 39.50 13.23
N LEU A 124 29.61 38.44 13.03
CA LEU A 124 30.26 37.75 14.14
C LEU A 124 31.37 38.59 14.77
N GLU A 125 32.13 39.34 13.98
CA GLU A 125 33.14 40.27 14.47
C GLU A 125 32.49 41.41 15.28
N ASP A 126 31.36 41.94 14.81
CA ASP A 126 30.58 42.96 15.51
C ASP A 126 30.06 42.44 16.86
N ILE A 127 29.45 41.26 16.90
CA ILE A 127 28.95 40.64 18.15
C ILE A 127 30.09 40.36 19.13
N GLU A 128 31.23 39.85 18.66
CA GLU A 128 32.40 39.63 19.51
C GLU A 128 32.98 40.94 20.05
N SER A 129 32.92 42.03 19.29
CA SER A 129 33.36 43.36 19.75
C SER A 129 32.42 43.95 20.81
N GLU A 130 31.11 43.84 20.62
CA GLU A 130 30.09 44.26 21.59
C GLU A 130 30.23 43.51 22.92
N GLU A 131 30.42 42.18 22.89
CA GLU A 131 30.60 41.38 24.10
C GLU A 131 31.91 41.72 24.85
N ARG A 132 32.98 42.10 24.14
CA ARG A 132 34.24 42.56 24.76
C ARG A 132 34.05 43.92 25.43
N GLU A 133 33.38 44.86 24.76
CA GLU A 133 33.08 46.17 25.36
C GLU A 133 32.19 46.07 26.61
N GLU A 134 31.19 45.18 26.59
CA GLU A 134 30.30 44.93 27.72
C GLU A 134 31.09 44.38 28.93
N ARG A 135 32.00 43.42 28.69
CA ARG A 135 32.89 42.87 29.72
C ARG A 135 33.84 43.90 30.30
N ASP A 136 34.39 44.77 29.47
CA ASP A 136 35.28 45.85 29.91
C ASP A 136 34.53 46.91 30.74
N ARG A 137 33.27 47.20 30.39
CA ARG A 137 32.40 48.10 31.17
C ARG A 137 32.07 47.52 32.55
N VAL A 138 31.71 46.23 32.61
CA VAL A 138 31.45 45.54 33.89
C VAL A 138 32.71 45.51 34.75
N THR A 139 33.87 45.27 34.15
CA THR A 139 35.16 45.24 34.87
C THR A 139 35.53 46.62 35.42
N ARG A 140 35.28 47.71 34.66
CA ARG A 140 35.48 49.09 35.16
C ARG A 140 34.50 49.48 36.26
N ALA A 141 33.26 48.98 36.23
CA ALA A 141 32.26 49.25 37.24
C ALA A 141 32.55 48.57 38.60
N MET A 142 33.37 47.51 38.61
CA MET A 142 33.77 46.79 39.83
C MET A 142 35.09 47.29 40.47
N ALA A 143 35.71 48.34 39.92
CA ALA A 143 36.90 48.95 40.53
C ALA A 143 36.52 49.87 41.71
N VAL A 144 37.00 49.53 42.91
CA VAL A 144 36.75 50.25 44.18
C VAL A 144 37.53 51.57 44.23
N PRO A 145 37.01 52.67 44.84
CA PRO A 145 37.75 53.91 45.03
C PRO A 145 38.97 53.72 45.96
N ASP A 146 40.10 54.30 45.57
CA ASP A 146 41.42 54.04 46.15
C ASP A 146 41.56 54.59 47.60
N LEU A 147 41.87 53.70 48.55
CA LEU A 147 42.03 53.99 49.99
C LEU A 147 43.34 54.74 50.33
N THR A 148 44.16 55.04 49.32
CA THR A 148 45.45 55.70 49.44
C THR A 148 45.33 57.20 49.72
N GLU A 149 44.29 57.87 49.21
CA GLU A 149 44.08 59.32 49.43
C GLU A 149 43.72 59.63 50.89
N VAL A 150 42.90 58.78 51.54
CA VAL A 150 42.49 58.96 52.94
C VAL A 150 43.66 58.75 53.92
N HIS A 151 44.62 57.90 53.57
CA HIS A 151 45.83 57.70 54.38
C HIS A 151 46.79 58.90 54.30
N ALA A 152 46.83 59.59 53.16
CA ALA A 152 47.68 60.77 52.98
C ALA A 152 47.22 61.97 53.81
N ASP A 153 45.91 62.15 53.98
CA ASP A 153 45.35 63.24 54.77
C ASP A 153 45.50 63.03 56.29
N LEU A 154 45.43 61.78 56.75
CA LEU A 154 45.67 61.43 58.17
C LEU A 154 47.13 61.70 58.60
N GLU A 155 48.10 61.43 57.74
CA GLU A 155 49.51 61.73 58.02
C GLU A 155 49.81 63.24 58.06
N ARG A 156 49.13 64.06 57.25
CA ARG A 156 49.26 65.53 57.31
C ARG A 156 48.77 66.12 58.63
N ILE A 157 47.65 65.62 59.16
CA ILE A 157 47.07 66.08 60.43
C ILE A 157 47.99 65.73 61.61
N LYS A 158 48.57 64.54 61.59
CA LYS A 158 49.53 64.08 62.61
C LYS A 158 50.76 64.98 62.67
N ASN A 159 51.32 65.33 61.52
CA ASN A 159 52.51 66.20 61.43
C ASN A 159 52.22 67.65 61.85
N GLY A 160 51.02 68.18 61.57
CA GLY A 160 50.60 69.51 62.04
C GLY A 160 50.45 69.61 63.57
N SER A 161 50.02 68.53 64.23
CA SER A 161 49.83 68.51 65.69
C SER A 161 51.15 68.50 66.49
N ALA A 162 52.21 67.91 65.92
CA ALA A 162 53.53 67.87 66.54
C ALA A 162 54.19 69.26 66.59
N ALA A 163 54.10 70.03 65.50
CA ALA A 163 54.65 71.38 65.40
C ALA A 163 54.00 72.39 66.38
N LEU A 164 52.75 72.16 66.76
CA LEU A 164 52.02 73.03 67.70
C LEU A 164 52.43 72.82 69.16
N ARG A 165 52.82 71.59 69.54
CA ARG A 165 53.33 71.30 70.89
C ARG A 165 54.70 71.93 71.13
N GLU A 166 55.58 71.89 70.13
CA GLU A 166 56.92 72.46 70.22
C GLU A 166 56.88 73.99 70.43
N ARG A 167 55.96 74.70 69.77
CA ARG A 167 55.75 76.15 70.00
C ARG A 167 55.26 76.48 71.42
N LEU A 168 54.38 75.66 72.00
CA LEU A 168 53.83 75.91 73.33
C LEU A 168 54.82 75.65 74.47
N GLU A 169 55.85 74.83 74.26
CA GLU A 169 56.92 74.63 75.23
C GLU A 169 57.93 75.78 75.22
N VAL A 170 58.21 76.37 74.05
CA VAL A 170 59.09 77.54 73.92
C VAL A 170 58.52 78.79 74.60
N ASP A 171 57.20 78.99 74.53
CA ASP A 171 56.55 80.15 75.15
C ASP A 171 56.44 80.02 76.68
N ARG A 172 56.36 78.78 77.23
CA ARG A 172 56.43 78.56 78.68
C ARG A 172 57.79 78.92 79.29
N ALA A 173 58.87 78.83 78.52
CA ALA A 173 60.22 79.09 79.01
C ALA A 173 60.57 80.58 79.17
N ARG A 174 59.75 81.51 78.65
CA ARG A 174 60.07 82.95 78.59
C ARG A 174 59.36 83.85 79.61
N GLY A 175 58.49 83.32 80.47
CA GLY A 175 57.60 84.15 81.30
C GLY A 175 57.75 84.00 82.81
N SER A 176 58.86 84.45 83.42
CA SER A 176 58.85 84.76 84.87
C SER A 176 59.95 85.73 85.31
N HIS A 177 59.72 87.04 85.26
CA HIS A 177 60.38 88.03 86.14
C HIS A 177 59.39 89.16 86.46
N ALA A 178 59.32 89.53 87.74
CA ALA A 178 58.27 90.34 88.35
C ALA A 178 58.78 91.67 88.90
N ALA A 179 57.80 92.58 89.09
CA ALA A 179 57.65 93.58 90.17
C ALA A 179 58.13 95.04 89.96
N GLY A 180 57.23 95.99 90.28
CA GLY A 180 57.62 97.24 90.96
C GLY A 180 56.85 98.56 90.67
N ASP A 181 55.59 98.68 91.09
CA ASP A 181 55.03 99.79 91.92
C ASP A 181 55.02 101.27 91.42
N ARG A 182 53.88 101.73 90.83
CA ARG A 182 53.25 103.08 91.01
C ARG A 182 52.08 103.36 90.04
N THR A 183 50.97 102.63 90.11
CA THR A 183 49.83 102.89 89.19
C THR A 183 48.47 102.42 89.74
N THR A 184 48.21 102.42 91.05
CA THR A 184 47.02 101.75 91.62
C THR A 184 45.65 102.15 91.05
N GLY A 185 45.41 103.39 90.60
CA GLY A 185 44.13 103.77 89.97
C GLY A 185 43.99 103.35 88.49
N ALA A 186 45.06 103.52 87.71
CA ALA A 186 45.10 103.13 86.30
C ALA A 186 45.27 101.61 86.14
N ASP A 187 45.96 100.96 87.07
CA ASP A 187 46.12 99.51 87.17
C ASP A 187 44.83 98.84 87.62
N LEU A 188 44.07 99.43 88.55
CA LEU A 188 42.75 98.89 88.91
C LEU A 188 41.76 99.07 87.76
N ALA A 189 41.79 100.19 87.03
CA ALA A 189 40.98 100.39 85.83
C ALA A 189 41.41 99.42 84.70
N GLY A 190 42.71 99.19 84.53
CA GLY A 190 43.28 98.23 83.60
C GLY A 190 42.90 96.79 83.97
N ALA A 191 43.03 96.41 85.24
CA ALA A 191 42.61 95.11 85.75
C ALA A 191 41.09 94.91 85.63
N HIS A 192 40.28 95.95 85.84
CA HIS A 192 38.84 95.89 85.58
C HIS A 192 38.53 95.70 84.08
N ALA A 193 39.22 96.42 83.19
CA ALA A 193 39.08 96.24 81.75
C ALA A 193 39.51 94.84 81.30
N GLU A 194 40.60 94.31 81.86
CA GLU A 194 41.06 92.94 81.64
C GLU A 194 40.08 91.90 82.16
N LEU A 195 39.50 92.10 83.35
CA LEU A 195 38.46 91.21 83.89
C LEU A 195 37.19 91.23 83.02
N VAL A 196 36.78 92.40 82.52
CA VAL A 196 35.66 92.51 81.57
C VAL A 196 35.99 91.81 80.26
N ALA A 197 37.21 91.97 79.74
CA ALA A 197 37.66 91.29 78.52
C ALA A 197 37.74 89.76 78.69
N LEU A 198 38.25 89.27 79.82
CA LEU A 198 38.28 87.86 80.17
C LEU A 198 36.88 87.29 80.36
N THR A 199 35.97 88.04 80.98
CA THR A 199 34.57 87.63 81.14
C THR A 199 33.90 87.52 79.76
N ALA A 200 34.11 88.50 78.88
CA ALA A 200 33.61 88.46 77.51
C ALA A 200 34.22 87.29 76.68
N ASP A 201 35.52 86.99 76.84
CA ASP A 201 36.15 85.82 76.19
C ASP A 201 35.59 84.50 76.72
N VAL A 202 35.36 84.39 78.04
CA VAL A 202 34.72 83.22 78.65
C VAL A 202 33.28 83.05 78.14
N GLU A 203 32.51 84.12 78.04
CA GLU A 203 31.16 84.09 77.48
C GLU A 203 31.17 83.72 75.99
N ALA A 204 32.11 84.25 75.19
CA ALA A 204 32.27 83.89 73.79
C ALA A 204 32.64 82.41 73.61
N ARG A 205 33.53 81.88 74.46
CA ARG A 205 33.89 80.47 74.49
C ARG A 205 32.72 79.59 74.92
N ARG A 206 31.94 79.98 75.93
CA ARG A 206 30.71 79.29 76.35
C ARG A 206 29.70 79.25 75.20
N ALA A 207 29.45 80.38 74.54
CA ALA A 207 28.56 80.46 73.39
C ALA A 207 29.05 79.63 72.19
N ARG A 208 30.37 79.43 72.04
CA ARG A 208 30.93 78.52 71.03
C ARG A 208 30.70 77.06 71.40
N VAL A 209 30.98 76.68 72.65
CA VAL A 209 30.75 75.32 73.15
C VAL A 209 29.27 74.94 73.06
N GLU A 210 28.36 75.87 73.38
CA GLU A 210 26.91 75.63 73.23
C GLU A 210 26.50 75.42 71.76
N ARG A 211 27.09 76.17 70.82
CA ARG A 211 26.86 75.98 69.38
C ARG A 211 27.40 74.63 68.90
N ASP A 212 28.62 74.28 69.32
CA ASP A 212 29.24 73.00 68.97
C ASP A 212 28.45 71.83 69.57
N ALA A 213 27.96 71.96 70.81
CA ALA A 213 27.11 70.97 71.47
C ALA A 213 25.79 70.75 70.72
N ARG A 214 25.09 71.82 70.32
CA ARG A 214 23.87 71.72 69.50
C ARG A 214 24.17 71.07 68.14
N SER A 215 25.26 71.47 67.48
CA SER A 215 25.66 70.86 66.21
C SER A 215 25.97 69.36 66.34
N LEU A 216 26.57 68.93 67.46
CA LEU A 216 26.83 67.51 67.73
C LEU A 216 25.55 66.74 68.04
N GLU A 217 24.58 67.35 68.73
CA GLU A 217 23.25 66.76 68.96
C GLU A 217 22.48 66.58 67.64
N ASP A 218 22.51 67.59 66.75
CA ASP A 218 21.90 67.50 65.41
C ASP A 218 22.57 66.41 64.57
N GLN A 219 23.90 66.32 64.59
CA GLN A 219 24.63 65.25 63.89
C GLN A 219 24.30 63.87 64.47
N ARG A 220 24.20 63.75 65.80
CA ARG A 220 23.85 62.49 66.46
C ARG A 220 22.45 62.03 66.07
N THR A 221 21.47 62.92 66.10
CA THR A 221 20.08 62.57 65.74
C THR A 221 19.96 62.16 64.26
N PHE A 222 20.70 62.84 63.36
CA PHE A 222 20.80 62.46 61.95
C PHE A 222 21.46 61.08 61.75
N LEU A 223 22.54 60.77 62.47
CA LEU A 223 23.17 59.46 62.39
C LEU A 223 22.27 58.36 62.98
N GLU A 224 21.55 58.64 64.05
CA GLU A 224 20.57 57.71 64.63
C GLU A 224 19.40 57.43 63.67
N SER A 225 18.90 58.44 62.93
CA SER A 225 17.87 58.22 61.91
C SER A 225 18.40 57.39 60.74
N ARG A 226 19.60 57.72 60.25
CA ARG A 226 20.23 56.98 59.16
C ARG A 226 20.56 55.54 59.55
N ALA A 227 20.98 55.29 60.79
CA ALA A 227 21.20 53.94 61.30
C ALA A 227 19.89 53.11 61.32
N LYS A 228 18.77 53.73 61.72
CA LYS A 228 17.45 53.08 61.69
C LYS A 228 17.00 52.77 60.26
N GLU A 229 17.22 53.68 59.31
CA GLU A 229 16.92 53.45 57.88
C GLU A 229 17.75 52.29 57.32
N VAL A 230 19.05 52.27 57.58
CA VAL A 230 19.93 51.17 57.14
C VAL A 230 19.50 49.85 57.76
N GLN A 231 19.14 49.84 59.05
CA GLN A 231 18.65 48.64 59.72
C GLN A 231 17.32 48.14 59.13
N ALA A 232 16.39 49.06 58.80
CA ALA A 232 15.15 48.71 58.13
C ALA A 232 15.41 48.13 56.72
N GLY A 233 16.32 48.74 55.96
CA GLY A 233 16.74 48.24 54.65
C GLY A 233 17.38 46.85 54.73
N GLN A 234 18.23 46.60 55.73
CA GLN A 234 18.83 45.27 55.94
C GLN A 234 17.78 44.20 56.23
N ARG A 235 16.78 44.50 57.07
CA ARG A 235 15.67 43.57 57.33
C ARG A 235 14.85 43.28 56.08
N GLY A 236 14.55 44.31 55.28
CA GLY A 236 13.87 44.13 54.00
C GLY A 236 14.63 43.22 53.04
N LEU A 237 15.95 43.43 52.90
CA LEU A 237 16.81 42.57 52.08
C LEU A 237 16.89 41.13 52.61
N GLU A 238 16.89 40.93 53.92
CA GLU A 238 16.85 39.58 54.51
C GLU A 238 15.52 38.87 54.23
N GLU A 239 14.40 39.59 54.25
CA GLU A 239 13.08 39.06 53.90
C GLU A 239 12.99 38.71 52.41
N GLU A 240 13.44 39.60 51.52
CA GLU A 240 13.52 39.34 50.08
C GLU A 240 14.42 38.14 49.78
N ARG A 241 15.57 38.03 50.46
CA ARG A 241 16.47 36.88 50.30
C ARG A 241 15.80 35.57 50.71
N LYS A 242 15.01 35.55 51.79
CA LYS A 242 14.24 34.36 52.20
C LYS A 242 13.19 34.00 51.16
N GLN A 243 12.43 34.97 50.67
CA GLN A 243 11.43 34.75 49.61
C GLN A 243 12.07 34.19 48.33
N LEU A 244 13.22 34.74 47.92
CA LEU A 244 13.96 34.20 46.77
C LEU A 244 14.44 32.76 47.02
N GLN A 245 14.93 32.45 48.21
CA GLN A 245 15.33 31.08 48.56
C GLN A 245 14.16 30.10 48.51
N GLU A 246 12.98 30.49 48.98
CA GLU A 246 11.76 29.69 48.91
C GLU A 246 11.30 29.48 47.46
N LEU A 247 11.33 30.53 46.63
CA LEU A 247 11.03 30.43 45.21
C LEU A 247 12.01 29.52 44.47
N PHE A 248 13.31 29.63 44.75
CA PHE A 248 14.33 28.74 44.18
C PHE A 248 14.08 27.28 44.57
N ALA A 249 13.76 27.00 45.83
CA ALA A 249 13.42 25.66 46.29
C ALA A 249 12.16 25.13 45.59
N SER A 250 11.14 25.97 45.41
CA SER A 250 9.92 25.61 44.69
C SER A 250 10.21 25.29 43.22
N VAL A 251 10.99 26.12 42.53
CA VAL A 251 11.35 25.89 41.12
C VAL A 251 12.17 24.61 40.97
N GLN A 252 13.11 24.33 41.89
CA GLN A 252 13.86 23.08 41.90
C GLN A 252 12.94 21.86 42.02
N MET A 253 11.96 21.89 42.94
CA MET A 253 10.99 20.80 43.06
C MET A 253 10.15 20.63 41.79
N GLU A 254 9.71 21.71 41.15
CA GLU A 254 8.97 21.63 39.88
C GLU A 254 9.84 21.09 38.74
N MET A 255 11.12 21.47 38.67
CA MET A 255 12.06 20.90 37.71
C MET A 255 12.26 19.40 37.91
N GLU A 256 12.34 18.92 39.16
CA GLU A 256 12.41 17.50 39.47
C GLU A 256 11.15 16.74 39.07
N LYS A 257 9.96 17.32 39.32
CA LYS A 257 8.68 16.77 38.86
C LYS A 257 8.61 16.67 37.34
N VAL A 258 9.04 17.72 36.63
CA VAL A 258 9.10 17.72 35.16
C VAL A 258 10.09 16.67 34.65
N ALA A 259 11.24 16.52 35.31
CA ALA A 259 12.22 15.49 34.95
C ALA A 259 11.67 14.07 35.19
N ALA A 260 10.93 13.85 36.27
CA ALA A 260 10.25 12.57 36.53
C ALA A 260 9.18 12.28 35.48
N ALA A 261 8.30 13.25 35.18
CA ALA A 261 7.27 13.12 34.16
C ALA A 261 7.86 12.84 32.76
N ARG A 262 9.00 13.47 32.41
CA ARG A 262 9.70 13.19 31.15
C ARG A 262 10.19 11.74 31.07
N ARG A 263 10.74 11.18 32.15
CA ARG A 263 11.16 9.77 32.20
C ARG A 263 9.99 8.81 32.07
N GLU A 264 8.86 9.13 32.71
CA GLU A 264 7.63 8.34 32.57
C GLU A 264 7.11 8.36 31.12
N ILE A 265 7.08 9.53 30.49
CA ILE A 265 6.68 9.67 29.07
C ILE A 265 7.63 8.89 28.16
N GLU A 266 8.94 8.96 28.38
CA GLU A 266 9.93 8.20 27.60
C GLU A 266 9.73 6.69 27.75
N SER A 267 9.52 6.20 28.97
CA SER A 267 9.20 4.79 29.22
C SER A 267 7.88 4.37 28.56
N ALA A 268 6.85 5.22 28.60
CA ALA A 268 5.58 4.97 27.95
C ALA A 268 5.76 4.92 26.42
N ALA A 269 6.53 5.84 25.85
CA ALA A 269 6.84 5.86 24.42
C ALA A 269 7.56 4.57 23.97
N GLU A 270 8.54 4.08 24.73
CA GLU A 270 9.19 2.80 24.45
C GLU A 270 8.21 1.62 24.45
N THR A 271 7.27 1.58 25.41
CA THR A 271 6.25 0.52 25.44
C THR A 271 5.29 0.60 24.26
N VAL A 272 4.93 1.81 23.81
CA VAL A 272 4.08 2.02 22.63
C VAL A 272 4.81 1.57 21.38
N ILE A 273 6.09 1.96 21.20
CA ILE A 273 6.92 1.52 20.07
C ILE A 273 7.05 0.00 20.04
N ALA A 274 7.23 -0.65 21.20
CA ALA A 274 7.29 -2.11 21.28
C ALA A 274 5.96 -2.78 20.88
N ARG A 275 4.82 -2.21 21.29
CA ARG A 275 3.49 -2.68 20.89
C ARG A 275 3.23 -2.49 19.41
N GLU A 276 3.61 -1.36 18.83
CA GLU A 276 3.48 -1.10 17.39
C GLU A 276 4.29 -2.10 16.58
N LYS A 277 5.55 -2.38 16.95
CA LYS A 277 6.35 -3.43 16.30
C LYS A 277 5.68 -4.80 16.35
N ALA A 278 5.14 -5.18 17.50
CA ALA A 278 4.42 -6.44 17.65
C ALA A 278 3.13 -6.50 16.81
N LEU A 279 2.42 -5.38 16.65
CA LEU A 279 1.25 -5.28 15.77
C LEU A 279 1.65 -5.43 14.30
N VAL A 280 2.69 -4.74 13.85
CA VAL A 280 3.21 -4.87 12.47
C VAL A 280 3.61 -6.31 12.16
N GLU A 281 4.29 -7.00 13.08
CA GLU A 281 4.62 -8.42 12.90
C GLU A 281 3.38 -9.32 12.83
N ARG A 282 2.36 -9.01 13.64
CA ARG A 282 1.09 -9.76 13.62
C ARG A 282 0.32 -9.53 12.32
N GLU A 283 0.28 -8.30 11.83
CA GLU A 283 -0.33 -7.95 10.54
C GLU A 283 0.39 -8.61 9.38
N ALA A 284 1.73 -8.64 9.38
CA ALA A 284 2.51 -9.35 8.37
C ALA A 284 2.20 -10.86 8.37
N LYS A 285 2.10 -11.47 9.56
CA LYS A 285 1.70 -12.89 9.69
C LYS A 285 0.27 -13.09 9.19
N ALA A 286 -0.67 -12.24 9.55
CA ALA A 286 -2.06 -12.31 9.11
C ALA A 286 -2.16 -12.21 7.58
N GLY A 287 -1.47 -11.24 6.95
CA GLY A 287 -1.43 -11.09 5.50
C GLY A 287 -0.83 -12.32 4.80
N SER A 288 0.17 -12.98 5.40
CA SER A 288 0.71 -14.24 4.87
C SER A 288 -0.29 -15.40 4.93
N TRP A 289 -1.13 -15.46 5.98
CA TRP A 289 -2.20 -16.45 6.09
C TRP A 289 -3.33 -16.17 5.11
N GLU A 290 -3.71 -14.91 4.93
CA GLU A 290 -4.72 -14.49 3.97
C GLU A 290 -4.29 -14.84 2.53
N SER A 291 -3.05 -14.54 2.14
CA SER A 291 -2.52 -14.93 0.83
C SER A 291 -2.53 -16.45 0.63
N ARG A 292 -2.18 -17.24 1.66
CA ARG A 292 -2.27 -18.71 1.59
C ARG A 292 -3.70 -19.23 1.45
N LEU A 293 -4.66 -18.58 2.10
CA LEU A 293 -6.07 -18.92 1.98
C LEU A 293 -6.58 -18.60 0.57
N GLN A 294 -6.27 -17.42 0.04
CA GLN A 294 -6.61 -17.05 -1.34
C GLN A 294 -6.01 -18.03 -2.36
N ASP A 295 -4.72 -18.39 -2.22
CA ASP A 295 -4.10 -19.42 -3.06
C ASP A 295 -4.80 -20.79 -2.91
N GLY A 296 -5.23 -21.11 -1.70
CA GLY A 296 -6.01 -22.32 -1.39
C GLY A 296 -7.36 -22.32 -2.10
N ASP A 297 -8.12 -21.24 -2.02
CA ASP A 297 -9.42 -21.07 -2.65
C ASP A 297 -9.32 -21.15 -4.18
N VAL A 298 -8.31 -20.51 -4.78
CA VAL A 298 -8.04 -20.63 -6.22
C VAL A 298 -7.76 -22.09 -6.63
N ARG A 299 -6.97 -22.82 -5.82
CA ARG A 299 -6.68 -24.24 -6.09
C ARG A 299 -7.92 -25.13 -5.91
N ILE A 300 -8.77 -24.83 -4.94
CA ILE A 300 -10.02 -25.55 -4.72
C ILE A 300 -10.97 -25.29 -5.88
N GLY A 301 -11.19 -24.03 -6.27
CA GLY A 301 -12.02 -23.69 -7.43
C GLY A 301 -11.54 -24.36 -8.71
N ALA A 302 -10.23 -24.39 -8.97
CA ALA A 302 -9.68 -25.11 -10.12
C ALA A 302 -9.94 -26.63 -10.08
N ARG A 303 -9.94 -27.24 -8.88
CA ARG A 303 -10.28 -28.66 -8.70
C ARG A 303 -11.76 -28.91 -8.88
N GLU A 304 -12.62 -28.01 -8.42
CA GLU A 304 -14.08 -28.08 -8.60
C GLU A 304 -14.42 -28.00 -10.09
N GLU A 305 -13.89 -27.03 -10.83
CA GLU A 305 -14.09 -26.94 -12.29
C GLU A 305 -13.59 -28.20 -13.02
N ALA A 306 -12.45 -28.76 -12.61
CA ALA A 306 -11.92 -29.99 -13.19
C ALA A 306 -12.83 -31.19 -12.90
N ALA A 307 -13.39 -31.26 -11.68
CA ALA A 307 -14.35 -32.29 -11.30
C ALA A 307 -15.65 -32.17 -12.11
N GLU A 308 -16.20 -30.97 -12.27
CA GLU A 308 -17.39 -30.71 -13.09
C GLU A 308 -17.18 -31.13 -14.55
N ARG A 309 -16.01 -30.82 -15.14
CA ARG A 309 -15.66 -31.27 -16.49
C ARG A 309 -15.60 -32.79 -16.60
N LEU A 310 -15.05 -33.46 -15.60
CA LEU A 310 -14.99 -34.92 -15.55
C LEU A 310 -16.39 -35.52 -15.40
N GLU A 311 -17.24 -34.96 -14.54
CA GLU A 311 -18.62 -35.39 -14.36
C GLU A 311 -19.43 -35.22 -15.66
N ALA A 312 -19.29 -34.08 -16.34
CA ALA A 312 -19.93 -33.84 -17.64
C ALA A 312 -19.47 -34.87 -18.70
N SER A 313 -18.16 -35.14 -18.78
CA SER A 313 -17.62 -36.16 -19.69
C SER A 313 -18.10 -37.57 -19.37
N LEU A 314 -18.19 -37.92 -18.09
CA LEU A 314 -18.73 -39.22 -17.66
C LEU A 314 -20.22 -39.33 -17.96
N ALA A 315 -21.00 -38.27 -17.77
CA ALA A 315 -22.42 -38.24 -18.11
C ALA A 315 -22.65 -38.43 -19.62
N GLU A 316 -21.84 -37.79 -20.46
CA GLU A 316 -21.87 -37.96 -21.91
C GLU A 316 -21.54 -39.41 -22.32
N LYS A 317 -20.45 -39.97 -21.79
CA LYS A 317 -20.07 -41.38 -22.04
C LYS A 317 -21.16 -42.34 -21.57
N ALA A 318 -21.78 -42.09 -20.41
CA ALA A 318 -22.88 -42.89 -19.90
C ALA A 318 -24.15 -42.77 -20.77
N GLY A 319 -24.38 -41.62 -21.41
CA GLY A 319 -25.42 -41.44 -22.43
C GLY A 319 -25.14 -42.27 -23.68
N ALA A 320 -23.93 -42.15 -24.25
CA ALA A 320 -23.51 -42.90 -25.43
C ALA A 320 -23.56 -44.42 -25.22
N LEU A 321 -23.14 -44.91 -24.05
CA LEU A 321 -23.25 -46.33 -23.69
C LEU A 321 -24.72 -46.79 -23.60
N ARG A 322 -25.61 -45.96 -23.04
CA ARG A 322 -27.05 -46.26 -23.01
C ARG A 322 -27.65 -46.35 -24.41
N ASP A 323 -27.28 -45.45 -25.31
CA ASP A 323 -27.78 -45.48 -26.69
C ASP A 323 -27.19 -46.64 -27.49
N SER A 324 -25.92 -46.98 -27.27
CA SER A 324 -25.30 -48.21 -27.80
C SER A 324 -26.03 -49.46 -27.33
N ALA A 325 -26.32 -49.57 -26.02
CA ALA A 325 -27.09 -50.69 -25.46
C ALA A 325 -28.50 -50.79 -26.06
N ARG A 326 -29.19 -49.67 -26.27
CA ARG A 326 -30.49 -49.63 -26.97
C ARG A 326 -30.38 -50.08 -28.43
N SER A 327 -29.32 -49.69 -29.13
CA SER A 327 -29.05 -50.11 -30.50
C SER A 327 -28.80 -51.61 -30.59
N LEU A 328 -27.99 -52.16 -29.66
CA LEU A 328 -27.75 -53.58 -29.54
C LEU A 328 -29.04 -54.36 -29.25
N ASP A 329 -29.89 -53.90 -28.33
CA ASP A 329 -31.20 -54.52 -28.07
C ASP A 329 -32.08 -54.55 -29.33
N ARG A 330 -32.12 -53.46 -30.11
CA ARG A 330 -32.83 -53.43 -31.40
C ARG A 330 -32.25 -54.42 -32.40
N MET A 331 -30.92 -54.48 -32.53
CA MET A 331 -30.25 -55.44 -33.41
C MET A 331 -30.53 -56.89 -32.98
N GLN A 332 -30.50 -57.16 -31.69
CA GLN A 332 -30.80 -58.49 -31.14
C GLN A 332 -32.25 -58.89 -31.43
N ARG A 333 -33.22 -58.00 -31.24
CA ARG A 333 -34.63 -58.26 -31.62
C ARG A 333 -34.81 -58.47 -33.13
N ALA A 334 -34.06 -57.74 -33.96
CA ALA A 334 -34.09 -57.93 -35.41
C ALA A 334 -33.48 -59.27 -35.83
N LEU A 335 -32.39 -59.69 -35.17
CA LEU A 335 -31.79 -61.01 -35.37
C LEU A 335 -32.76 -62.12 -34.96
N THR A 336 -33.37 -62.06 -33.77
CA THR A 336 -34.36 -63.08 -33.34
C THR A 336 -35.54 -63.16 -34.31
N LYS A 337 -35.97 -62.02 -34.87
CA LYS A 337 -37.01 -62.01 -35.90
C LYS A 337 -36.53 -62.69 -37.18
N ARG A 338 -35.33 -62.38 -37.67
CA ARG A 338 -34.75 -63.04 -38.84
C ARG A 338 -34.55 -64.53 -38.63
N GLU A 339 -34.09 -64.95 -37.46
CA GLU A 339 -33.98 -66.37 -37.08
C GLU A 339 -35.35 -67.05 -37.17
N SER A 340 -36.42 -66.44 -36.65
CA SER A 340 -37.78 -66.99 -36.78
C SER A 340 -38.29 -67.03 -38.23
N GLU A 341 -37.95 -66.04 -39.05
CA GLU A 341 -38.30 -66.01 -40.49
C GLU A 341 -37.53 -67.08 -41.27
N VAL A 342 -36.25 -67.29 -40.96
CA VAL A 342 -35.43 -68.36 -41.55
C VAL A 342 -35.99 -69.71 -41.16
N ALA A 343 -36.27 -69.95 -39.88
CA ALA A 343 -36.88 -71.20 -39.42
C ALA A 343 -38.20 -71.48 -40.15
N ARG A 344 -39.06 -70.47 -40.30
CA ARG A 344 -40.30 -70.60 -41.08
C ARG A 344 -40.04 -70.92 -42.55
N ARG A 345 -39.06 -70.28 -43.19
CA ARG A 345 -38.69 -70.59 -44.58
C ARG A 345 -38.11 -71.99 -44.72
N GLU A 346 -37.35 -72.47 -43.74
CA GLU A 346 -36.84 -73.84 -43.72
C GLU A 346 -37.98 -74.86 -43.61
N GLU A 347 -38.98 -74.62 -42.77
CA GLU A 347 -40.20 -75.43 -42.69
C GLU A 347 -41.00 -75.40 -44.01
N GLU A 348 -41.18 -74.22 -44.62
CA GLU A 348 -41.86 -74.08 -45.92
C GLU A 348 -41.10 -74.79 -47.04
N LEU A 349 -39.76 -74.72 -47.06
CA LEU A 349 -38.90 -75.44 -47.99
C LEU A 349 -38.97 -76.95 -47.78
N ALA A 350 -38.98 -77.42 -46.53
CA ALA A 350 -39.13 -78.83 -46.20
C ALA A 350 -40.49 -79.36 -46.70
N ALA A 351 -41.59 -78.63 -46.43
CA ALA A 351 -42.92 -78.98 -46.92
C ALA A 351 -42.99 -78.99 -48.46
N SER A 352 -42.38 -77.99 -49.12
CA SER A 352 -42.29 -77.94 -50.59
C SER A 352 -41.48 -79.11 -51.16
N SER A 353 -40.37 -79.48 -50.50
CA SER A 353 -39.57 -80.66 -50.84
C SER A 353 -40.36 -81.96 -50.70
N ASP A 354 -41.16 -82.10 -49.63
CA ASP A 354 -42.05 -83.25 -49.44
C ASP A 354 -43.10 -83.34 -50.55
N VAL A 355 -43.76 -82.22 -50.89
CA VAL A 355 -44.70 -82.14 -52.02
C VAL A 355 -44.01 -82.47 -53.34
N HIS A 356 -42.81 -81.95 -53.59
CA HIS A 356 -42.03 -82.29 -54.78
C HIS A 356 -41.68 -83.78 -54.81
N GLY A 357 -41.31 -84.37 -53.67
CA GLY A 357 -41.08 -85.81 -53.50
C GLY A 357 -42.33 -86.63 -53.81
N GLN A 358 -43.51 -86.21 -53.32
CA GLN A 358 -44.79 -86.83 -53.63
C GLN A 358 -45.13 -86.71 -55.12
N ALA A 359 -44.97 -85.53 -55.71
CA ALA A 359 -45.20 -85.28 -57.12
C ALA A 359 -44.28 -86.13 -58.00
N LYS A 360 -42.99 -86.24 -57.66
CA LYS A 360 -42.02 -87.11 -58.36
C LYS A 360 -42.43 -88.58 -58.27
N ARG A 361 -42.89 -89.06 -57.12
CA ARG A 361 -43.43 -90.43 -56.95
C ARG A 361 -44.70 -90.64 -57.77
N ALA A 362 -45.60 -89.65 -57.82
CA ALA A 362 -46.82 -89.70 -58.62
C ALA A 362 -46.52 -89.71 -60.13
N LEU A 363 -45.59 -88.85 -60.58
CA LEU A 363 -45.08 -88.82 -61.95
C LEU A 363 -44.47 -90.16 -62.33
N GLY A 364 -43.61 -90.75 -61.48
CA GLY A 364 -43.04 -92.08 -61.72
C GLY A 364 -44.11 -93.15 -61.86
N ARG A 365 -45.15 -93.13 -61.00
CA ARG A 365 -46.32 -94.02 -61.15
C ARG A 365 -47.04 -93.80 -62.48
N ALA A 366 -47.33 -92.55 -62.84
CA ALA A 366 -47.98 -92.19 -64.10
C ALA A 366 -47.16 -92.60 -65.34
N GLN A 367 -45.84 -92.47 -65.28
CA GLN A 367 -44.93 -92.95 -66.33
C GLN A 367 -45.02 -94.48 -66.44
N THR A 368 -44.99 -95.22 -65.33
CA THR A 368 -45.14 -96.68 -65.38
C THR A 368 -46.50 -97.13 -65.91
N THR A 369 -47.58 -96.39 -65.64
CA THR A 369 -48.91 -96.69 -66.21
C THR A 369 -48.94 -96.35 -67.70
N LEU A 370 -48.40 -95.21 -68.12
CA LEU A 370 -48.28 -94.85 -69.54
C LEU A 370 -47.43 -95.87 -70.30
N ASP A 371 -46.34 -96.37 -69.73
CA ASP A 371 -45.53 -97.41 -70.37
C ASP A 371 -46.28 -98.73 -70.50
N LYS A 372 -47.13 -99.09 -69.52
CA LYS A 372 -48.00 -100.26 -69.61
C LYS A 372 -49.07 -100.08 -70.69
N GLU A 373 -49.71 -98.90 -70.74
CA GLU A 373 -50.70 -98.56 -71.77
C GLU A 373 -50.06 -98.54 -73.15
N ARG A 374 -48.89 -97.91 -73.33
CA ARG A 374 -48.12 -97.96 -74.58
C ARG A 374 -47.82 -99.39 -75.02
N LYS A 375 -47.34 -100.24 -74.11
CA LYS A 375 -47.10 -101.67 -74.40
C LYS A 375 -48.39 -102.41 -74.76
N SER A 376 -49.52 -102.07 -74.14
CA SER A 376 -50.84 -102.60 -74.51
C SER A 376 -51.24 -102.14 -75.90
N THR A 377 -51.16 -100.85 -76.19
CA THR A 377 -51.50 -100.29 -77.50
C THR A 377 -50.60 -100.83 -78.59
N ASP A 378 -49.31 -101.05 -78.31
CA ASP A 378 -48.38 -101.68 -79.26
C ASP A 378 -48.77 -103.14 -79.55
N ARG A 379 -49.19 -103.90 -78.52
CA ARG A 379 -49.72 -105.26 -78.70
C ARG A 379 -51.01 -105.25 -79.50
N ASP A 380 -51.91 -104.32 -79.22
CA ASP A 380 -53.19 -104.23 -79.93
C ASP A 380 -52.99 -103.74 -81.38
N ALA A 381 -52.05 -102.83 -81.63
CA ALA A 381 -51.61 -102.45 -82.96
C ALA A 381 -50.98 -103.64 -83.72
N ALA A 382 -50.18 -104.47 -83.03
CA ALA A 382 -49.62 -105.69 -83.63
C ALA A 382 -50.71 -106.71 -83.98
N LYS A 383 -51.72 -106.91 -83.11
CA LYS A 383 -52.88 -107.76 -83.41
C LYS A 383 -53.68 -107.22 -84.59
N LEU A 384 -53.94 -105.92 -84.65
CA LEU A 384 -54.62 -105.28 -85.79
C LEU A 384 -53.83 -105.46 -87.08
N LYS A 385 -52.50 -105.37 -87.04
CA LYS A 385 -51.63 -105.64 -88.20
C LYS A 385 -51.73 -107.10 -88.67
N ILE A 386 -51.78 -108.06 -87.75
CA ILE A 386 -51.99 -109.47 -88.06
C ILE A 386 -53.38 -109.68 -88.69
N ALA A 387 -54.43 -109.10 -88.10
CA ALA A 387 -55.79 -109.19 -88.61
C ALA A 387 -55.91 -108.55 -90.01
N ALA A 388 -55.31 -107.39 -90.23
CA ALA A 388 -55.27 -106.73 -91.54
C ALA A 388 -54.57 -107.61 -92.60
N ASN A 389 -53.46 -108.26 -92.22
CA ASN A 389 -52.76 -109.19 -93.11
C ASN A 389 -53.57 -110.46 -93.42
N ALA A 390 -54.33 -110.98 -92.45
CA ALA A 390 -55.23 -112.11 -92.65
C ALA A 390 -56.37 -111.75 -93.61
N LEU A 391 -56.97 -110.58 -93.42
CA LEU A 391 -58.04 -110.05 -94.26
C LEU A 391 -57.57 -109.76 -95.69
N ALA A 392 -56.31 -109.32 -95.85
CA ALA A 392 -55.68 -109.19 -97.16
C ALA A 392 -55.50 -110.56 -97.87
N LYS A 393 -55.15 -111.61 -97.12
CA LYS A 393 -55.08 -112.99 -97.65
C LYS A 393 -56.45 -113.53 -98.06
N GLU A 394 -57.49 -113.30 -97.25
CA GLU A 394 -58.86 -113.67 -97.60
C GLU A 394 -59.36 -112.94 -98.84
N ARG A 395 -59.06 -111.65 -98.98
CA ARG A 395 -59.38 -110.89 -100.20
C ARG A 395 -58.70 -111.47 -101.44
N LEU A 396 -57.44 -111.87 -101.33
CA LEU A 396 -56.70 -112.54 -102.41
C LEU A 396 -57.30 -113.92 -102.76
N ALA A 397 -57.76 -114.69 -101.76
CA ALA A 397 -58.42 -115.97 -101.98
C ALA A 397 -59.77 -115.80 -102.69
N LEU A 398 -60.60 -114.86 -102.24
CA LEU A 398 -61.87 -114.51 -102.90
C LEU A 398 -61.68 -114.01 -104.33
N GLN A 399 -60.61 -113.27 -104.60
CA GLN A 399 -60.29 -112.82 -105.95
C GLN A 399 -59.91 -113.98 -106.86
N LYS A 400 -59.17 -114.98 -106.36
CA LYS A 400 -58.87 -116.22 -107.10
C LYS A 400 -60.13 -117.06 -107.37
N GLU A 401 -60.99 -117.25 -106.38
CA GLU A 401 -62.25 -117.98 -106.59
C GLU A 401 -63.17 -117.30 -107.61
N ARG A 402 -63.22 -115.96 -107.61
CA ARG A 402 -63.94 -115.20 -108.64
C ARG A 402 -63.36 -115.40 -110.04
N GLN A 403 -62.03 -115.50 -110.17
CA GLN A 403 -61.38 -115.80 -111.45
C GLN A 403 -61.66 -117.25 -111.91
N GLU A 404 -61.71 -118.21 -110.99
CA GLU A 404 -62.05 -119.60 -111.31
C GLU A 404 -63.53 -119.77 -111.69
N LEU A 405 -64.44 -119.03 -111.06
CA LEU A 405 -65.85 -118.98 -111.45
C LEU A 405 -66.03 -118.39 -112.85
N ALA A 406 -65.35 -117.28 -113.17
CA ALA A 406 -65.37 -116.70 -114.51
C ALA A 406 -64.83 -117.67 -115.59
N ALA A 407 -63.83 -118.49 -115.25
CA ALA A 407 -63.29 -119.53 -116.14
C ALA A 407 -64.24 -120.74 -116.32
N ARG A 408 -65.12 -121.01 -115.36
CA ARG A 408 -66.16 -122.04 -115.47
C ARG A 408 -67.34 -121.55 -116.30
N GLU A 409 -67.72 -120.28 -116.15
CA GLU A 409 -68.78 -119.65 -116.94
C GLU A 409 -68.42 -119.59 -118.44
N SER A 410 -67.16 -119.29 -118.77
CA SER A 410 -66.71 -119.29 -120.18
C SER A 410 -66.71 -120.69 -120.82
N LYS A 411 -66.47 -121.75 -120.03
CA LYS A 411 -66.56 -123.15 -120.50
C LYS A 411 -68.01 -123.61 -120.72
N VAL A 412 -68.95 -123.14 -119.91
CA VAL A 412 -70.40 -123.42 -120.08
C VAL A 412 -70.92 -122.71 -121.33
N ALA A 413 -70.54 -121.45 -121.55
CA ALA A 413 -70.89 -120.73 -122.78
C ALA A 413 -70.37 -121.43 -124.06
N GLY A 414 -69.19 -122.05 -124.00
CA GLY A 414 -68.67 -122.87 -125.10
C GLY A 414 -69.47 -124.15 -125.37
N ALA A 415 -70.02 -124.77 -124.32
CA ALA A 415 -70.85 -125.99 -124.44
C ALA A 415 -72.24 -125.69 -125.06
N ASP A 416 -72.82 -124.53 -124.76
CA ASP A 416 -74.12 -124.11 -125.30
C ASP A 416 -74.08 -123.83 -126.81
N ILE A 417 -72.96 -123.35 -127.34
CA ILE A 417 -72.76 -123.13 -128.79
C ILE A 417 -72.72 -124.47 -129.54
N VAL A 418 -72.05 -125.49 -128.98
CA VAL A 418 -71.95 -126.83 -129.59
C VAL A 418 -73.30 -127.57 -129.58
N LEU A 419 -74.11 -127.38 -128.52
CA LEU A 419 -75.46 -127.95 -128.44
C LEU A 419 -76.46 -127.27 -129.39
N ALA A 420 -76.31 -125.96 -129.64
CA ALA A 420 -77.12 -125.23 -130.62
C ALA A 420 -76.86 -125.71 -132.06
N ASP A 421 -75.61 -126.04 -132.38
CA ASP A 421 -75.21 -126.51 -133.72
C ASP A 421 -75.65 -127.95 -133.99
N GLY A 422 -75.66 -128.82 -132.96
CA GLY A 422 -76.23 -130.17 -133.01
C GLY A 422 -77.75 -130.18 -133.22
N ARG A 423 -78.48 -129.22 -132.61
CA ARG A 423 -79.94 -129.10 -132.78
C ARG A 423 -80.34 -128.62 -134.18
N ARG A 424 -79.53 -127.81 -134.86
CA ARG A 424 -79.78 -127.42 -136.27
C ARG A 424 -79.63 -128.61 -137.22
N LYS A 425 -78.57 -129.40 -137.06
CA LYS A 425 -78.30 -130.57 -137.90
C LYS A 425 -79.35 -131.68 -137.75
N LEU A 426 -79.92 -131.85 -136.56
CA LEU A 426 -81.04 -132.77 -136.31
C LEU A 426 -82.37 -132.29 -136.91
N LYS A 427 -82.60 -130.97 -136.98
CA LYS A 427 -83.81 -130.40 -137.62
C LYS A 427 -83.82 -130.58 -139.15
N GLU A 428 -82.67 -130.46 -139.80
CA GLU A 428 -82.53 -130.67 -141.25
C GLU A 428 -82.60 -132.15 -141.65
N HIS A 429 -82.23 -133.07 -140.75
CA HIS A 429 -82.38 -134.51 -141.00
C HIS A 429 -83.83 -135.00 -140.85
N ALA A 430 -84.62 -134.33 -140.00
CA ALA A 430 -86.04 -134.64 -139.79
C ALA A 430 -86.93 -134.21 -140.96
N THR A 431 -86.59 -133.12 -141.67
CA THR A 431 -87.37 -132.66 -142.84
C THR A 431 -87.13 -133.50 -144.11
N ARG A 432 -86.13 -134.39 -144.11
CA ARG A 432 -85.86 -135.32 -145.22
C ARG A 432 -86.57 -136.69 -145.07
N ILE A 433 -87.18 -136.98 -143.92
CA ILE A 433 -87.82 -138.27 -143.60
C ILE A 433 -89.36 -138.25 -143.74
N LEU A 434 -89.96 -137.08 -144.01
CA LEU A 434 -91.36 -136.92 -144.42
C LEU A 434 -91.36 -136.21 -145.80
N ARG A 435 -90.86 -136.76 -146.91
CA ARG A 435 -91.31 -137.97 -147.65
C ARG A 435 -92.82 -137.96 -147.91
N GLU A 436 -93.23 -138.27 -149.14
CA GLU A 436 -93.81 -139.59 -149.50
C GLU A 436 -94.99 -139.97 -148.60
#